data_AF-A0A1H7RRD5-F1
#
_entry.id   AF-A0A1H7RRD5-F1
#
_cell.length_a   1.000
_cell.length_b   1.000
_cell.length_c   1.000
_cell.angle_alpha   90.00
_cell.angle_beta   90.00
_cell.angle_gamma   90.00
#
_symmetry.space_group_name_H-M   'P 1'
#
loop_
_entity.id
_entity.type
_entity.pdbx_description
1 polymer ?
#
loop_
_entity_poly.entity_id
_entity_poly.type
_entity_poly.pdbx_seq_one_letter_code
_entity_poly.pdbx_strand_id
1 'polypeptide(L)'
;MVSFFRYYLISLPFDESNSSSHYFYWYAFLSAARTLQIKLFEAGLPVRGAIDYGKFLVEDTVFAGRCIVKAYQLSNKIEMAACVLSNDAFNNFENNDDEHNRKVVAKTFVEYLVPTKEGDQHMQTVIARPPSATKHSVIHRAVMRAFWGNGKDISQSVRPKIENTKQWLQYLAEGT
;
A
#
# COMPACT_ATOMS: atom_id res chain seq x y z
N MET A 1 -9.02 6.93 8.43
CA MET A 1 -8.41 6.02 7.43
C MET A 1 -7.78 4.83 8.11
N VAL A 2 -7.70 3.69 7.43
CA VAL A 2 -7.08 2.46 7.95
C VAL A 2 -6.21 1.81 6.87
N SER A 3 -5.07 1.23 7.26
CA SER A 3 -4.16 0.48 6.40
C SER A 3 -3.78 -0.83 7.08
N PHE A 4 -3.80 -1.93 6.33
CA PHE A 4 -3.44 -3.24 6.84
C PHE A 4 -2.27 -3.84 6.07
N PHE A 5 -1.19 -4.19 6.77
CA PHE A 5 0.03 -4.82 6.25
C PHE A 5 0.30 -6.16 6.95
N ARG A 6 -0.37 -7.25 6.55
CA ARG A 6 -0.25 -8.64 7.07
C ARG A 6 -0.45 -8.84 8.59
N TYR A 7 0.28 -8.12 9.43
CA TYR A 7 0.21 -8.11 10.90
C TYR A 7 0.18 -6.68 11.47
N TYR A 8 0.43 -5.65 10.66
CA TYR A 8 0.43 -4.26 11.11
C TYR A 8 -0.85 -3.58 10.65
N LEU A 9 -1.58 -3.02 11.61
CA LEU A 9 -2.71 -2.13 11.36
C LEU A 9 -2.25 -0.70 11.67
N ILE A 10 -2.41 0.20 10.70
CA ILE A 10 -2.26 1.64 10.92
C ILE A 10 -3.66 2.24 10.81
N SER A 11 -4.07 3.02 11.80
CA SER A 11 -5.29 3.81 11.75
C SER A 11 -4.98 5.26 12.06
N LEU A 12 -5.62 6.16 11.32
CA LEU A 12 -5.65 7.58 11.65
C LEU A 12 -7.11 7.98 11.84
N PRO A 13 -7.58 8.05 13.10
CA PRO A 13 -8.86 8.64 13.42
C PRO A 13 -8.77 10.14 13.20
N PHE A 14 -9.78 10.73 12.59
CA PHE A 14 -9.90 12.17 12.47
C PHE A 14 -11.38 12.54 12.45
N ASP A 15 -11.69 13.77 12.83
CA ASP A 15 -13.05 14.29 12.85
C ASP A 15 -13.43 14.85 11.48
N GLU A 16 -14.43 14.23 10.83
CA GLU A 16 -14.93 14.65 9.52
C GLU A 16 -15.54 16.07 9.55
N SER A 17 -15.97 16.57 10.71
CA SER A 17 -16.55 17.91 10.85
C SER A 17 -15.52 19.03 10.66
N ASN A 18 -14.22 18.72 10.74
CA ASN A 18 -13.14 19.67 10.54
C ASN A 18 -12.58 19.58 9.11
N SER A 19 -13.32 20.14 8.15
CA SER A 19 -13.04 20.06 6.71
C SER A 19 -11.69 20.66 6.29
N SER A 20 -11.17 21.65 7.03
CA SER A 20 -9.96 22.39 6.68
C SER A 20 -8.67 21.56 6.70
N SER A 21 -8.69 20.33 7.23
CA SER A 21 -7.51 19.49 7.44
C SER A 21 -7.54 18.12 6.73
N HIS A 22 -8.56 17.82 5.92
CA HIS A 22 -8.71 16.50 5.27
C HIS A 22 -7.47 16.11 4.43
N TYR A 23 -7.00 17.02 3.59
CA TYR A 23 -5.75 16.87 2.84
C TYR A 23 -4.55 16.50 3.71
N PHE A 24 -4.37 17.21 4.83
CA PHE A 24 -3.23 16.97 5.72
C PHE A 24 -3.29 15.56 6.31
N TYR A 25 -4.50 15.10 6.69
CA TYR A 25 -4.68 13.73 7.15
C TYR A 25 -4.35 12.71 6.07
N TRP A 26 -4.84 12.88 4.84
CA TRP A 26 -4.51 11.98 3.72
C TRP A 26 -3.01 11.95 3.44
N TYR A 27 -2.38 13.11 3.33
CA TYR A 27 -0.94 13.22 3.11
C TYR A 27 -0.14 12.55 4.23
N ALA A 28 -0.47 12.83 5.49
CA ALA A 28 0.19 12.24 6.64
C ALA A 28 0.02 10.71 6.67
N PHE A 29 -1.20 10.23 6.42
CA PHE A 29 -1.51 8.80 6.42
C PHE A 29 -0.79 8.04 5.31
N LEU A 30 -0.86 8.54 4.09
CA LEU A 30 -0.17 7.95 2.93
C LEU A 30 1.34 7.97 3.12
N SER A 31 1.89 9.06 3.67
CA SER A 31 3.32 9.17 3.98
C SER A 31 3.76 8.15 5.03
N ALA A 32 2.93 7.93 6.06
CA ALA A 32 3.20 6.93 7.10
C ALA A 32 3.12 5.51 6.54
N ALA A 33 2.06 5.17 5.80
CA ALA A 33 1.89 3.86 5.18
C ALA A 33 3.02 3.55 4.20
N ARG A 34 3.40 4.53 3.37
CA ARG A 34 4.52 4.43 2.43
C ARG A 34 5.84 4.19 3.15
N THR A 35 6.14 5.00 4.16
CA THR A 35 7.37 4.87 4.95
C THR A 35 7.44 3.50 5.62
N LEU A 36 6.33 3.02 6.19
CA LEU A 36 6.29 1.69 6.81
C LEU A 36 6.54 0.60 5.77
N GLN A 37 5.87 0.65 4.62
CA GLN A 37 6.05 -0.33 3.54
C GLN A 37 7.51 -0.41 3.08
N ILE A 38 8.17 0.74 2.88
CA ILE A 38 9.58 0.79 2.47
C ILE A 38 10.48 0.19 3.55
N LYS A 39 10.32 0.60 4.81
CA LYS A 39 11.12 0.08 5.92
C LYS A 39 10.96 -1.42 6.10
N LEU A 40 9.74 -1.93 5.97
CA LEU A 40 9.48 -3.37 6.04
C LEU A 40 10.15 -4.10 4.87
N PHE A 41 10.05 -3.57 3.65
CA PHE A 41 10.73 -4.15 2.49
C PHE A 41 12.25 -4.19 2.67
N GLU A 42 12.87 -3.09 3.09
CA GLU A 42 14.31 -2.97 3.34
C GLU A 42 14.78 -3.89 4.49
N ALA A 43 13.91 -4.16 5.47
CA ALA A 43 14.15 -5.09 6.56
C ALA A 43 13.91 -6.57 6.18
N GLY A 44 13.63 -6.90 4.93
CA GLY A 44 13.39 -8.28 4.51
C GLY A 44 11.95 -8.76 4.67
N LEU A 45 11.00 -7.84 4.86
CA LEU A 45 9.58 -8.12 5.04
C LEU A 45 8.77 -7.47 3.90
N PRO A 46 8.77 -8.05 2.68
CA PRO A 46 7.98 -7.56 1.56
C PRO A 46 6.48 -7.80 1.83
N VAL A 47 5.82 -6.81 2.43
CA VAL A 47 4.42 -6.88 2.86
C VAL A 47 3.44 -6.47 1.78
N ARG A 48 2.19 -6.90 1.97
CA ARG A 48 1.02 -6.56 1.17
C ARG A 48 0.17 -5.59 1.98
N GLY A 49 -0.08 -4.43 1.43
CA GLY A 49 -0.84 -3.36 2.05
C GLY A 49 -2.17 -3.13 1.33
N ALA A 50 -3.18 -2.74 2.08
CA ALA A 50 -4.35 -2.09 1.50
C ALA A 50 -4.82 -0.97 2.42
N ILE A 51 -5.28 0.14 1.84
CA ILE A 51 -5.85 1.29 2.53
C ILE A 51 -7.34 1.32 2.25
N ASP A 52 -8.14 1.48 3.29
CA ASP A 52 -9.57 1.71 3.18
C ASP A 52 -10.02 2.91 4.02
N TYR A 53 -11.17 3.46 3.64
CA TYR A 53 -11.81 4.59 4.30
C TYR A 53 -13.18 4.19 4.86
N GLY A 54 -13.50 4.71 6.04
CA GLY A 54 -14.81 4.53 6.64
C GLY A 54 -14.76 4.60 8.16
N LYS A 55 -15.95 4.53 8.76
CA LYS A 55 -16.12 4.54 10.22
C LYS A 55 -15.60 3.25 10.85
N PHE A 56 -14.88 3.41 11.95
CA PHE A 56 -14.39 2.33 12.79
C PHE A 56 -14.38 2.78 14.25
N LEU A 57 -14.37 1.81 15.14
CA LEU A 57 -14.22 1.97 16.58
C LEU A 57 -12.83 1.48 16.98
N VAL A 58 -12.25 2.18 17.96
CA VAL A 58 -11.02 1.79 18.63
C VAL A 58 -11.31 1.80 20.11
N GLU A 59 -11.11 0.65 20.75
CA GLU A 59 -11.20 0.50 22.20
C GLU A 59 -9.98 -0.32 22.64
N ASP A 60 -9.07 0.31 23.38
CA ASP A 60 -7.74 -0.21 23.72
C ASP A 60 -6.97 -0.76 22.50
N THR A 61 -6.82 -2.08 22.41
CA THR A 61 -6.14 -2.78 21.31
C THR A 61 -7.12 -3.41 20.30
N VAL A 62 -8.41 -3.14 20.44
CA VAL A 62 -9.47 -3.70 19.60
C VAL A 62 -9.88 -2.69 18.54
N PHE A 63 -9.87 -3.15 17.30
CA PHE A 63 -10.28 -2.37 16.14
C PHE A 63 -11.46 -3.04 15.48
N ALA A 64 -12.58 -2.31 15.35
CA ALA A 64 -13.80 -2.84 14.77
C ALA A 64 -14.37 -1.88 13.71
N GLY A 65 -14.59 -2.37 12.50
CA GLY A 65 -15.12 -1.56 11.42
C GLY A 65 -15.09 -2.28 10.08
N ARG A 66 -16.06 -1.99 9.22
CA ARG A 66 -16.14 -2.59 7.89
C ARG A 66 -14.91 -2.27 7.05
N CYS A 67 -14.36 -1.07 7.20
CA CYS A 67 -13.16 -0.64 6.48
C CYS A 67 -11.91 -1.46 6.84
N ILE A 68 -11.78 -1.87 8.11
CA ILE A 68 -10.68 -2.74 8.56
C ILE A 68 -10.77 -4.10 7.88
N VAL A 69 -11.98 -4.69 7.85
CA VAL A 69 -12.21 -6.01 7.22
C VAL A 69 -11.97 -5.95 5.72
N LYS A 70 -12.46 -4.91 5.05
CA LYS A 70 -12.23 -4.68 3.62
C LYS A 70 -10.75 -4.51 3.29
N ALA A 71 -10.02 -3.67 4.02
CA ALA A 71 -8.57 -3.52 3.87
C ALA A 71 -7.86 -4.86 4.07
N TYR A 72 -8.20 -5.62 5.11
CA TYR A 72 -7.66 -6.94 5.35
C TYR A 72 -7.89 -7.90 4.16
N GLN A 73 -9.13 -7.99 3.69
CA GLN A 73 -9.49 -8.85 2.55
C GLN A 73 -8.76 -8.44 1.28
N LEU A 74 -8.73 -7.15 0.95
CA LEU A 74 -8.04 -6.62 -0.23
C LEU A 74 -6.54 -6.90 -0.18
N SER A 75 -5.89 -6.67 0.97
CA SER A 75 -4.46 -6.96 1.16
C SER A 75 -4.14 -8.46 1.00
N ASN A 76 -5.10 -9.33 1.27
CA ASN A 76 -4.93 -10.77 1.13
C ASN A 76 -5.10 -11.28 -0.30
N LYS A 77 -5.86 -10.56 -1.13
CA LYS A 77 -6.06 -10.86 -2.55
C LYS A 77 -4.86 -10.50 -3.41
N ILE A 78 -4.15 -9.41 -3.10
CA ILE A 78 -3.02 -8.98 -3.92
C ILE A 78 -1.84 -9.98 -3.88
N GLU A 79 -1.24 -10.22 -5.04
CA GLU A 79 -0.11 -11.13 -5.26
C GLU A 79 1.19 -10.33 -5.53
N MET A 80 1.39 -9.25 -4.79
CA MET A 80 2.52 -8.32 -4.99
C MET A 80 2.87 -7.58 -3.71
N ALA A 81 4.15 -7.30 -3.45
CA ALA A 81 4.55 -6.50 -2.28
C ALA A 81 4.35 -5.00 -2.53
N ALA A 82 3.09 -4.58 -2.49
CA ALA A 82 2.65 -3.21 -2.72
C ALA A 82 1.56 -2.82 -1.72
N CYS A 83 1.19 -1.53 -1.69
CA CYS A 83 0.05 -1.04 -0.94
C CYS A 83 -0.96 -0.40 -1.89
N VAL A 84 -2.19 -0.90 -1.89
CA VAL A 84 -3.28 -0.45 -2.79
C VAL A 84 -4.33 0.36 -2.02
N LEU A 85 -5.06 1.24 -2.71
CA LEU A 85 -6.25 1.89 -2.16
C LEU A 85 -7.51 1.12 -2.57
N SER A 86 -8.47 1.01 -1.67
CA SER A 86 -9.82 0.58 -1.99
C SER A 86 -10.55 1.65 -2.81
N ASN A 87 -11.65 1.26 -3.46
CA ASN A 87 -12.52 2.22 -4.14
C ASN A 87 -13.11 3.25 -3.16
N ASP A 88 -13.46 2.85 -1.93
CA ASP A 88 -14.01 3.77 -0.94
C ASP A 88 -12.96 4.81 -0.50
N ALA A 89 -11.70 4.39 -0.33
CA ALA A 89 -10.58 5.28 -0.05
C ALA A 89 -10.31 6.25 -1.20
N PHE A 90 -10.26 5.74 -2.43
CA PHE A 90 -10.05 6.56 -3.62
C PHE A 90 -11.18 7.58 -3.82
N ASN A 91 -12.44 7.14 -3.73
CA ASN A 91 -13.59 8.02 -3.85
C ASN A 91 -13.63 9.07 -2.75
N ASN A 92 -13.27 8.72 -1.51
CA ASN A 92 -13.20 9.71 -0.44
C ASN A 92 -12.11 10.75 -0.71
N PHE A 93 -10.94 10.31 -1.17
CA PHE A 93 -9.84 11.20 -1.54
C PHE A 93 -10.24 12.16 -2.68
N GLU A 94 -10.83 11.64 -3.77
CA GLU A 94 -11.20 12.45 -4.93
C GLU A 94 -12.29 13.50 -4.63
N ASN A 95 -13.27 13.16 -3.78
CA ASN A 95 -14.44 14.00 -3.55
C ASN A 95 -14.27 15.08 -2.47
N ASN A 96 -13.22 15.04 -1.64
CA ASN A 96 -13.11 15.90 -0.45
C ASN A 96 -11.99 16.95 -0.51
N ASP A 97 -11.13 16.95 -1.53
CA ASP A 97 -9.97 17.84 -1.59
C ASP A 97 -10.06 18.86 -2.73
N ASP A 98 -9.47 20.04 -2.56
CA ASP A 98 -9.23 21.04 -3.61
C ASP A 98 -8.36 20.43 -4.74
N GLU A 99 -8.62 20.79 -6.00
CA GLU A 99 -7.89 20.28 -7.17
C GLU A 99 -6.36 20.44 -7.03
N HIS A 100 -5.89 21.53 -6.45
CA HIS A 100 -4.46 21.76 -6.23
C HIS A 100 -3.86 20.72 -5.27
N ASN A 101 -4.54 20.49 -4.15
CA ASN A 101 -4.15 19.54 -3.12
C ASN A 101 -4.21 18.10 -3.63
N ARG A 102 -5.24 17.77 -4.42
CA ARG A 102 -5.35 16.46 -5.09
C ARG A 102 -4.13 16.19 -5.97
N LYS A 103 -3.68 17.15 -6.78
CA LYS A 103 -2.51 16.97 -7.66
C LYS A 103 -1.21 16.70 -6.89
N VAL A 104 -1.05 17.24 -5.68
CA VAL A 104 0.13 16.99 -4.85
C VAL A 104 0.11 15.58 -4.28
N VAL A 105 -1.02 15.15 -3.71
CA VAL A 105 -1.16 13.81 -3.15
C VAL A 105 -1.23 12.74 -4.24
N ALA A 106 -1.80 13.05 -5.41
CA ALA A 106 -1.85 12.15 -6.57
C ALA A 106 -0.47 11.71 -7.05
N LYS A 107 0.57 12.51 -6.85
CA LYS A 107 1.96 12.08 -7.12
C LYS A 107 2.46 10.95 -6.19
N THR A 108 1.69 10.62 -5.15
CA THR A 108 2.02 9.56 -4.18
C THR A 108 1.49 8.21 -4.65
N PHE A 109 0.64 8.15 -5.67
CA PHE A 109 0.10 6.91 -6.20
C PHE A 109 0.00 6.91 -7.72
N VAL A 110 -0.10 5.72 -8.29
CA VAL A 110 -0.26 5.47 -9.72
C VAL A 110 -1.28 4.38 -9.92
N GLU A 111 -2.00 4.43 -11.03
CA GLU A 111 -2.84 3.32 -11.46
C GLU A 111 -1.96 2.21 -12.03
N TYR A 112 -2.19 0.99 -11.59
CA TYR A 112 -1.44 -0.18 -12.02
C TYR A 112 -2.34 -1.42 -12.08
N LEU A 113 -2.05 -2.32 -13.02
CA LEU A 113 -2.70 -3.62 -13.13
C LEU A 113 -2.16 -4.55 -12.02
N VAL A 114 -2.82 -4.54 -10.88
CA VAL A 114 -2.40 -5.31 -9.71
C VAL A 114 -2.78 -6.78 -9.89
N PRO A 115 -1.81 -7.71 -9.89
CA PRO A 115 -2.10 -9.13 -9.95
C PRO A 115 -2.68 -9.64 -8.64
N THR A 116 -3.64 -10.54 -8.73
CA THR A 116 -4.25 -11.20 -7.57
C THR A 116 -3.87 -12.68 -7.50
N LYS A 117 -4.14 -13.29 -6.34
CA LYS A 117 -3.96 -14.72 -6.10
C LYS A 117 -4.85 -15.63 -6.94
N GLU A 118 -5.92 -15.09 -7.51
CA GLU A 118 -6.84 -15.83 -8.37
C GLU A 118 -6.30 -15.91 -9.81
N GLY A 119 -5.18 -15.24 -10.10
CA GLY A 119 -4.52 -15.23 -11.41
C GLY A 119 -5.03 -14.15 -12.36
N ASP A 120 -5.99 -13.34 -11.92
CA ASP A 120 -6.48 -12.16 -12.63
C ASP A 120 -5.68 -10.88 -12.27
N GLN A 121 -5.97 -9.79 -12.98
CA GLN A 121 -5.38 -8.48 -12.75
C GLN A 121 -6.48 -7.43 -12.70
N HIS A 122 -6.39 -6.54 -11.72
CA HIS A 122 -7.33 -5.44 -11.55
C HIS A 122 -6.59 -4.10 -11.54
N MET A 123 -7.13 -3.12 -12.28
CA MET A 123 -6.62 -1.76 -12.19
C MET A 123 -6.90 -1.22 -10.78
N GLN A 124 -5.85 -0.79 -10.08
CA GLN A 124 -5.96 -0.22 -8.75
C GLN A 124 -4.97 0.93 -8.57
N THR A 125 -5.30 1.85 -7.67
CA THR A 125 -4.41 2.92 -7.23
C THR A 125 -3.40 2.38 -6.22
N VAL A 126 -2.11 2.48 -6.52
CA VAL A 126 -1.01 1.89 -5.76
C VAL A 126 -0.03 2.96 -5.29
N ILE A 127 0.45 2.88 -4.05
CA ILE A 127 1.44 3.82 -3.51
C ILE A 127 2.75 3.76 -4.32
N ALA A 128 3.09 4.87 -4.97
CA ALA A 128 4.16 5.03 -5.94
C ALA A 128 5.44 5.58 -5.30
N ARG A 129 6.18 4.70 -4.62
CA ARG A 129 7.55 5.00 -4.18
C ARG A 129 8.35 3.73 -4.09
N PRO A 130 9.38 3.59 -4.92
CA PRO A 130 10.20 2.42 -4.81
C PRO A 130 11.18 2.60 -3.62
N PRO A 131 11.57 1.53 -2.93
CA PRO A 131 12.56 1.59 -1.85
C PRO A 131 13.90 2.20 -2.29
N SER A 132 14.71 2.68 -1.35
CA SER A 132 15.95 3.42 -1.66
C SER A 132 16.95 2.64 -2.54
N ALA A 133 16.87 1.30 -2.51
CA ALA A 133 17.77 0.37 -3.18
C ALA A 133 17.32 -0.10 -4.58
N THR A 134 16.35 0.55 -5.22
CA THR A 134 15.77 0.11 -6.51
C THR A 134 16.17 0.98 -7.69
N LYS A 135 17.48 1.18 -7.90
CA LYS A 135 17.93 1.62 -9.24
C LYS A 135 17.74 0.47 -10.23
N HIS A 136 17.44 0.78 -11.49
CA HIS A 136 17.08 -0.21 -12.52
C HIS A 136 18.04 -1.42 -12.61
N SER A 137 19.34 -1.20 -12.36
CA SER A 137 20.38 -2.24 -12.39
C SER A 137 20.43 -3.16 -11.16
N VAL A 138 19.67 -2.87 -10.10
CA VAL A 138 19.73 -3.61 -8.81
C VAL A 138 18.37 -4.10 -8.31
N ILE A 139 17.25 -3.83 -9.01
CA ILE A 139 15.90 -4.22 -8.59
C ILE A 139 15.80 -5.72 -8.29
N HIS A 140 16.29 -6.57 -9.19
CA HIS A 140 16.25 -8.02 -8.97
C HIS A 140 16.95 -8.42 -7.66
N ARG A 141 18.16 -7.88 -7.42
CA ARG A 141 18.92 -8.14 -6.19
C ARG A 141 18.19 -7.62 -4.95
N ALA A 142 17.59 -6.43 -5.03
CA ALA A 142 16.84 -5.83 -3.93
C ALA A 142 15.61 -6.67 -3.57
N VAL A 143 14.84 -7.12 -4.57
CA VAL A 143 13.69 -8.01 -4.36
C VAL A 143 14.13 -9.34 -3.76
N MET A 144 15.12 -10.01 -4.35
CA MET A 144 15.60 -11.29 -3.82
C MET A 144 16.10 -11.17 -2.38
N ARG A 145 16.87 -10.10 -2.08
CA ARG A 145 17.31 -9.81 -0.71
C ARG A 145 16.13 -9.57 0.24
N ALA A 146 15.11 -8.85 -0.20
CA ALA A 146 13.94 -8.61 0.63
C ALA A 146 13.19 -9.92 0.94
N PHE A 147 12.98 -10.79 -0.05
CA PHE A 147 12.28 -12.06 0.16
C PHE A 147 13.12 -13.10 0.93
N TRP A 148 14.45 -13.05 0.84
CA TRP A 148 15.35 -13.90 1.63
C TRP A 148 15.68 -13.35 3.02
N GLY A 149 15.38 -12.09 3.32
CA GLY A 149 15.89 -11.39 4.50
C GLY A 149 15.54 -12.01 5.85
N ASN A 150 14.56 -12.93 5.91
CA ASN A 150 14.16 -13.64 7.13
C ASN A 150 14.72 -15.07 7.22
N GLY A 151 15.69 -15.46 6.39
CA GLY A 151 16.37 -16.76 6.48
C GLY A 151 15.45 -17.96 6.20
N LYS A 152 14.31 -17.74 5.55
CA LYS A 152 13.38 -18.79 5.13
C LYS A 152 13.61 -19.11 3.66
N ASP A 153 13.57 -20.40 3.34
CA ASP A 153 13.58 -20.84 1.94
C ASP A 153 12.37 -20.27 1.18
N ILE A 154 12.62 -19.84 -0.06
CA ILE A 154 11.57 -19.35 -0.94
C ILE A 154 10.82 -20.57 -1.49
N SER A 155 9.64 -20.84 -0.93
CA SER A 155 8.73 -21.85 -1.46
C SER A 155 8.26 -21.49 -2.88
N GLN A 156 7.87 -22.51 -3.66
CA GLN A 156 7.32 -22.29 -5.01
C GLN A 156 6.10 -21.34 -4.99
N SER A 157 5.29 -21.40 -3.93
CA SER A 157 4.11 -20.53 -3.75
C SER A 157 4.43 -19.04 -3.59
N VAL A 158 5.68 -18.66 -3.31
CA VAL A 158 6.09 -17.25 -3.16
C VAL A 158 6.65 -16.67 -4.47
N ARG A 159 7.02 -17.53 -5.43
CA ARG A 159 7.63 -17.11 -6.71
C ARG A 159 6.75 -16.14 -7.52
N PRO A 160 5.43 -16.34 -7.66
CA PRO A 160 4.57 -15.39 -8.38
C PRO A 160 4.66 -14.00 -7.75
N LYS A 161 4.58 -13.93 -6.42
CA LYS A 161 4.68 -12.66 -5.68
C LYS A 161 6.03 -11.96 -5.89
N ILE A 162 7.13 -12.70 -5.93
CA ILE A 162 8.47 -12.14 -6.20
C ILE A 162 8.49 -11.50 -7.59
N GLU A 163 8.00 -12.23 -8.59
CA GLU A 163 8.02 -11.79 -9.98
C GLU A 163 7.13 -10.56 -10.20
N ASN A 164 5.91 -10.59 -9.66
CA ASN A 164 4.98 -9.46 -9.68
C ASN A 164 5.58 -8.22 -8.96
N THR A 165 6.25 -8.43 -7.83
CA THR A 165 6.92 -7.34 -7.10
C THR A 165 8.06 -6.75 -7.92
N LYS A 166 8.83 -7.58 -8.65
CA LYS A 166 9.89 -7.12 -9.54
C LYS A 166 9.32 -6.26 -10.66
N GLN A 167 8.27 -6.73 -11.34
CA GLN A 167 7.61 -5.99 -12.42
C GLN A 167 7.08 -4.63 -11.95
N TRP A 168 6.47 -4.59 -10.77
CA TRP A 168 6.01 -3.35 -10.16
C TRP A 168 7.13 -2.35 -9.88
N LEU A 169 8.25 -2.81 -9.29
CA LEU A 169 9.38 -1.94 -9.02
C LEU A 169 10.08 -1.47 -10.30
N GLN A 170 10.05 -2.28 -11.37
CA GLN A 170 10.54 -1.89 -12.70
C GLN A 170 9.64 -0.79 -13.29
N TYR A 171 8.32 -0.98 -13.28
CA TYR A 171 7.36 0.04 -13.71
C TYR A 171 7.57 1.38 -12.99
N LEU A 172 7.76 1.35 -11.67
CA LEU A 172 8.07 2.57 -10.90
C LEU A 172 9.41 3.21 -11.27
N ALA A 173 10.40 2.43 -11.70
CA ALA A 173 11.72 2.95 -12.09
C ALA A 173 11.74 3.52 -13.52
N GLU A 174 10.83 3.08 -14.38
CA GLU A 174 10.64 3.60 -15.75
C GLU A 174 9.81 4.90 -15.76
N GLY A 175 8.91 5.07 -14.79
CA GLY A 175 8.05 6.26 -14.64
C GLY A 175 8.63 7.41 -13.81
N THR A 176 9.85 7.29 -13.28
CA THR A 176 10.60 8.34 -12.54
C THR A 176 11.78 8.85 -13.32
#